data_AF-A0A387BH93-F1
#
_entry.id   AF-A0A387BH93-F1
#
_cell.length_a   1.000
_cell.length_b   1.000
_cell.length_c   1.000
_cell.angle_alpha   90.00
_cell.angle_beta   90.00
_cell.angle_gamma   90.00
#
_symmetry.space_group_name_H-M   'P 1'
#
loop_
_entity.id
_entity.type
_entity.pdbx_description
1 polymer ?
#
loop_
_entity_poly.entity_id
_entity_poly.type
_entity_poly.pdbx_seq_one_letter_code
_entity_poly.pdbx_strand_id
1 'polypeptide(L)'
;MKKLSLALTLGMSLILLIGCTSEKNSTSKNHEAIQTSSSIPSSPTFDELEEGKENSYDFVDFWDIDYKAPQNINDIVGYYELPGSPDTPIKIYADGRYTRILRASQAPMEEAAHSSKIEFYFDENNEVQTNPFYANYGEYNTLSQGRVVEKNGIYFLVPLSYSSDLYLDDKAEATYVFSDTLQDKDEISSLLKDTSKLNEYSFIKNGSFFNSVNEETDEAGIKKSGNSDLENLLDSKPLLLHDKPFPITTINQLYSRRNNINVSKLVALTPIELDSIDFDKISRDSKEKLKFGFKYSTSVIDKIFATDGDYIYDVSEDQLGMHAERQSVIPK
;
A
#
# COMPACT_ATOMS: atom_id res chain seq x y z
N MET A 1 -11.91 7.64 -55.01
CA MET A 1 -11.82 6.55 -56.01
C MET A 1 -10.90 5.48 -55.45
N LYS A 2 -11.41 4.24 -55.41
CA LYS A 2 -10.79 3.03 -54.82
C LYS A 2 -9.54 2.61 -55.59
N LYS A 3 -8.51 2.09 -54.90
CA LYS A 3 -7.77 0.89 -55.33
C LYS A 3 -7.35 0.07 -54.11
N LEU A 4 -7.98 -1.10 -54.00
CA LEU A 4 -7.50 -2.26 -53.26
C LEU A 4 -6.19 -2.77 -53.88
N SER A 5 -5.33 -3.37 -53.06
CA SER A 5 -4.52 -4.51 -53.47
C SER A 5 -4.26 -5.40 -52.27
N LEU A 6 -4.91 -6.55 -52.28
CA LEU A 6 -4.74 -7.70 -51.40
C LEU A 6 -3.53 -8.50 -51.89
N ALA A 7 -2.66 -8.96 -51.00
CA ALA A 7 -1.76 -10.09 -51.29
C ALA A 7 -1.54 -10.91 -50.02
N LEU A 8 -2.29 -12.01 -49.98
CA LEU A 8 -2.16 -13.14 -49.07
C LEU A 8 -1.00 -14.02 -49.56
N THR A 9 -0.13 -14.50 -48.68
CA THR A 9 0.61 -15.76 -48.92
C THR A 9 0.58 -16.62 -47.66
N LEU A 10 0.16 -17.86 -47.89
CA LEU A 10 0.00 -18.99 -46.99
C LEU A 10 1.19 -19.94 -47.20
N GLY A 11 1.60 -20.65 -46.15
CA GLY A 11 2.43 -21.86 -46.21
C GLY A 11 2.89 -22.25 -44.80
N MET A 12 2.17 -23.16 -44.12
CA MET A 12 2.49 -24.61 -43.96
C MET A 12 3.85 -24.88 -43.29
N SER A 13 4.07 -25.76 -42.31
CA SER A 13 3.37 -26.93 -41.72
C SER A 13 4.22 -27.36 -40.49
N LEU A 14 3.64 -27.56 -39.29
CA LEU A 14 3.33 -28.84 -38.60
C LEU A 14 4.52 -29.74 -38.13
N ILE A 15 4.37 -30.25 -36.89
CA ILE A 15 4.82 -31.52 -36.25
C ILE A 15 5.67 -31.26 -34.97
N LEU A 16 5.19 -31.38 -33.72
CA LEU A 16 4.71 -32.51 -32.86
C LEU A 16 5.80 -33.41 -32.23
N LEU A 17 5.56 -33.74 -30.94
CA LEU A 17 6.00 -34.89 -30.10
C LEU A 17 7.02 -34.57 -28.97
N ILE A 18 6.56 -34.50 -27.71
CA ILE A 18 6.33 -35.56 -26.68
C ILE A 18 7.59 -35.87 -25.86
N GLY A 19 7.42 -35.88 -24.52
CA GLY A 19 8.33 -36.53 -23.59
C GLY A 19 7.95 -36.39 -22.12
N CYS A 20 6.86 -37.04 -21.68
CA CYS A 20 6.57 -37.31 -20.27
C CYS A 20 7.21 -38.64 -19.83
N THR A 21 7.81 -38.67 -18.64
CA THR A 21 7.92 -39.81 -17.67
C THR A 21 8.40 -39.19 -16.34
N SER A 22 7.65 -39.16 -15.22
CA SER A 22 7.28 -40.23 -14.25
C SER A 22 8.53 -40.97 -13.70
N GLU A 23 8.73 -41.32 -12.42
CA GLU A 23 7.93 -41.35 -11.17
C GLU A 23 8.85 -41.86 -10.01
N LYS A 24 8.40 -41.71 -8.75
CA LYS A 24 8.66 -42.52 -7.51
C LYS A 24 9.55 -41.99 -6.35
N ASN A 25 8.86 -41.63 -5.25
CA ASN A 25 8.78 -42.25 -3.88
C ASN A 25 10.03 -42.94 -3.30
N SER A 26 10.29 -43.05 -1.99
CA SER A 26 9.83 -42.59 -0.65
C SER A 26 10.97 -43.04 0.32
N THR A 27 11.18 -42.62 1.58
CA THR A 27 10.43 -42.97 2.80
C THR A 27 11.25 -42.53 4.05
N SER A 28 10.58 -41.87 5.01
CA SER A 28 10.61 -41.98 6.49
C SER A 28 11.81 -42.57 7.28
N LYS A 29 12.22 -41.84 8.34
CA LYS A 29 12.37 -42.37 9.72
C LYS A 29 12.35 -41.25 10.80
N ASN A 30 11.40 -41.36 11.74
CA ASN A 30 11.37 -40.72 13.07
C ASN A 30 12.49 -41.32 13.98
N HIS A 31 12.90 -40.85 15.18
CA HIS A 31 12.41 -39.97 16.25
C HIS A 31 13.66 -39.58 17.09
N GLU A 32 13.71 -38.39 17.69
CA GLU A 32 13.84 -38.24 19.15
C GLU A 32 13.64 -36.78 19.59
N ALA A 33 12.88 -36.62 20.68
CA ALA A 33 12.42 -35.37 21.23
C ALA A 33 13.31 -34.92 22.39
N ILE A 34 13.64 -33.62 22.42
CA ILE A 34 13.98 -32.91 23.65
C ILE A 34 13.13 -31.64 23.69
N GLN A 35 12.12 -31.63 24.56
CA GLN A 35 11.42 -30.43 25.00
C GLN A 35 12.23 -29.80 26.15
N THR A 36 12.52 -28.50 26.08
CA THR A 36 11.99 -27.45 26.98
C THR A 36 12.78 -26.14 26.80
N SER A 37 12.13 -25.10 26.30
CA SER A 37 11.88 -23.86 27.07
C SER A 37 11.23 -22.80 26.16
N SER A 38 10.07 -22.35 26.62
CA SER A 38 9.24 -21.23 26.17
C SER A 38 10.00 -20.04 25.55
N SER A 39 9.66 -19.75 24.30
CA SER A 39 9.52 -18.39 23.78
C SER A 39 8.39 -18.44 22.76
N ILE A 40 7.28 -17.75 23.05
CA ILE A 40 6.25 -17.47 22.06
C ILE A 40 6.75 -16.25 21.26
N PRO A 41 7.03 -16.39 19.97
CA PRO A 41 6.70 -15.35 19.02
C PRO A 41 5.60 -15.89 18.11
N SER A 42 4.40 -15.32 18.21
CA SER A 42 3.27 -15.64 17.34
C SER A 42 2.38 -14.41 17.28
N SER A 43 2.08 -13.77 16.14
CA SER A 43 2.30 -14.08 14.72
C SER A 43 2.47 -12.73 13.94
N PRO A 44 2.69 -12.68 12.61
CA PRO A 44 1.82 -13.28 11.61
C PRO A 44 2.57 -14.26 10.71
N THR A 45 2.06 -15.49 10.62
CA THR A 45 2.27 -16.29 9.41
C THR A 45 1.03 -16.04 8.57
N PHE A 46 1.21 -15.19 7.56
CA PHE A 46 0.29 -15.06 6.44
C PHE A 46 0.48 -16.29 5.56
N ASP A 47 -0.36 -17.30 5.76
CA ASP A 47 -0.40 -18.43 4.83
C ASP A 47 -1.43 -18.16 3.73
N GLU A 48 -0.86 -17.76 2.59
CA GLU A 48 -1.20 -18.09 1.20
C GLU A 48 -2.67 -18.38 0.85
N LEU A 49 -3.26 -17.40 0.16
CA LEU A 49 -4.02 -17.66 -1.07
C LEU A 49 -3.28 -16.93 -2.21
N GLU A 50 -2.75 -17.70 -3.16
CA GLU A 50 -2.05 -17.31 -4.41
C GLU A 50 -2.72 -16.08 -5.06
N GLU A 51 -2.07 -15.02 -5.60
CA GLU A 51 -0.70 -14.73 -6.01
C GLU A 51 -0.34 -13.28 -5.61
N GLY A 52 0.91 -13.04 -5.17
CA GLY A 52 1.45 -11.71 -4.89
C GLY A 52 2.51 -11.74 -3.79
N LYS A 53 3.68 -11.13 -4.02
CA LYS A 53 4.76 -11.06 -3.02
C LYS A 53 4.41 -9.96 -2.00
N GLU A 54 4.07 -10.32 -0.76
CA GLU A 54 3.68 -9.38 0.32
C GLU A 54 4.80 -8.40 0.77
N ASN A 55 5.90 -8.26 0.02
CA ASN A 55 7.06 -7.41 0.33
C ASN A 55 7.69 -6.77 -0.92
N SER A 56 6.85 -6.35 -1.87
CA SER A 56 7.27 -5.71 -3.11
C SER A 56 7.39 -4.19 -2.97
N TYR A 57 8.30 -3.56 -3.73
CA TYR A 57 8.40 -2.10 -3.71
C TYR A 57 7.28 -1.43 -4.52
N ASP A 58 6.84 -2.04 -5.61
CA ASP A 58 5.74 -1.53 -6.44
C ASP A 58 5.01 -2.67 -7.18
N PHE A 59 4.02 -2.31 -8.01
CA PHE A 59 3.22 -3.28 -8.75
C PHE A 59 4.00 -4.07 -9.81
N VAL A 60 5.14 -3.57 -10.32
CA VAL A 60 5.99 -4.35 -11.23
C VAL A 60 6.65 -5.49 -10.47
N ASP A 61 7.18 -5.22 -9.27
CA ASP A 61 7.77 -6.24 -8.42
C ASP A 61 6.72 -7.23 -7.89
N PHE A 62 5.52 -6.72 -7.56
CA PHE A 62 4.38 -7.51 -7.08
C PHE A 62 3.90 -8.53 -8.12
N TRP A 63 3.68 -8.08 -9.36
CA TRP A 63 3.17 -8.91 -10.45
C TRP A 63 4.24 -9.66 -11.24
N ASP A 64 5.52 -9.44 -10.92
CA ASP A 64 6.66 -10.00 -11.64
C ASP A 64 6.61 -9.63 -13.14
N ILE A 65 6.41 -8.34 -13.42
CA ILE A 65 6.33 -7.83 -14.80
C ILE A 65 7.74 -7.71 -15.38
N ASP A 66 7.95 -8.24 -16.59
CA ASP A 66 9.20 -8.07 -17.34
C ASP A 66 9.38 -6.60 -17.76
N TYR A 67 10.03 -5.85 -16.87
CA TYR A 67 10.39 -4.45 -17.04
C TYR A 67 11.91 -4.30 -17.05
N LYS A 68 12.39 -3.37 -17.87
CA LYS A 68 13.81 -2.99 -17.93
C LYS A 68 13.94 -1.48 -17.79
N ALA A 69 14.77 -1.07 -16.85
CA ALA A 69 15.11 0.34 -16.68
C ALA A 69 15.75 0.92 -17.95
N PRO A 70 15.53 2.21 -18.25
CA PRO A 70 16.21 2.90 -19.34
C PRO A 70 17.74 2.79 -19.23
N GLN A 71 18.44 2.61 -20.36
CA GLN A 71 19.89 2.40 -20.36
C GLN A 71 20.68 3.54 -19.70
N ASN A 72 20.21 4.78 -19.84
CA ASN A 72 20.86 5.98 -19.31
C ASN A 72 20.15 6.54 -18.07
N ILE A 73 19.41 5.70 -17.33
CA ILE A 73 18.65 6.13 -16.14
C ILE A 73 19.53 6.81 -15.09
N ASN A 74 20.81 6.43 -14.99
CA ASN A 74 21.77 7.01 -14.05
C ASN A 74 21.96 8.53 -14.21
N ASP A 75 21.71 9.07 -15.39
CA ASP A 75 21.77 10.52 -15.64
C ASP A 75 20.71 11.29 -14.84
N ILE A 76 19.59 10.63 -14.51
CA ILE A 76 18.44 11.19 -13.81
C ILE A 76 18.18 10.59 -12.43
N VAL A 77 18.99 9.62 -11.98
CA VAL A 77 18.89 9.07 -10.62
C VAL A 77 19.15 10.17 -9.60
N GLY A 78 18.27 10.30 -8.62
CA GLY A 78 18.44 11.24 -7.52
C GLY A 78 17.12 11.82 -7.01
N TYR A 79 17.27 12.79 -6.12
CA TYR A 79 16.18 13.44 -5.41
C TYR A 79 15.92 14.82 -6.01
N TYR A 80 14.65 15.13 -6.27
CA TYR A 80 14.20 16.36 -6.91
C TYR A 80 13.13 17.04 -6.08
N GLU A 81 13.18 18.37 -6.03
CA GLU A 81 12.21 19.21 -5.32
C GLU A 81 11.62 20.25 -6.28
N LEU A 82 10.30 20.44 -6.19
CA LEU A 82 9.61 21.55 -6.85
C LEU A 82 9.87 22.85 -6.06
N PRO A 83 10.21 23.98 -6.71
CA PRO A 83 10.49 25.25 -6.03
C PRO A 83 9.34 25.73 -5.12
N GLY A 84 8.09 25.49 -5.51
CA GLY A 84 6.89 25.85 -4.73
C GLY A 84 6.40 24.78 -3.77
N SER A 85 6.99 23.58 -3.77
CA SER A 85 6.58 22.45 -2.92
C SER A 85 7.77 21.54 -2.56
N PRO A 86 8.76 22.05 -1.80
CA PRO A 86 9.96 21.29 -1.43
C PRO A 86 9.68 20.12 -0.46
N ASP A 87 8.53 20.15 0.22
CA ASP A 87 7.99 19.14 1.12
C ASP A 87 7.32 17.94 0.39
N THR A 88 7.16 18.03 -0.93
CA THR A 88 6.64 16.95 -1.78
C THR A 88 7.67 16.48 -2.81
N PRO A 89 8.82 15.96 -2.35
CA PRO A 89 9.88 15.58 -3.25
C PRO A 89 9.57 14.32 -4.04
N ILE A 90 10.37 14.11 -5.08
CA ILE A 90 10.43 12.88 -5.85
C ILE A 90 11.85 12.30 -5.84
N LYS A 91 11.96 10.98 -5.73
CA LYS A 91 13.21 10.24 -5.81
C LYS A 91 13.15 9.23 -6.95
N ILE A 92 14.17 9.27 -7.82
CA ILE A 92 14.37 8.34 -8.93
C ILE A 92 15.49 7.37 -8.57
N TYR A 93 15.22 6.08 -8.78
CA TYR A 93 16.14 4.99 -8.46
C TYR A 93 16.80 4.42 -9.73
N ALA A 94 17.97 3.79 -9.56
CA ALA A 94 18.74 3.23 -10.66
C ALA A 94 18.06 2.03 -11.34
N ASP A 95 17.13 1.37 -10.66
CA ASP A 95 16.30 0.30 -11.20
C ASP A 95 15.07 0.82 -11.97
N GLY A 96 15.00 2.13 -12.21
CA GLY A 96 13.91 2.77 -12.92
C GLY A 96 12.65 3.00 -12.09
N ARG A 97 12.65 2.68 -10.79
CA ARG A 97 11.56 3.09 -9.90
C ARG A 97 11.57 4.60 -9.68
N TYR A 98 10.41 5.14 -9.34
CA TYR A 98 10.33 6.40 -8.62
C TYR A 98 9.34 6.32 -7.47
N THR A 99 9.60 7.09 -6.42
CA THR A 99 8.64 7.36 -5.35
C THR A 99 8.53 8.87 -5.18
N ARG A 100 7.30 9.34 -4.94
CA ARG A 100 6.98 10.76 -4.82
C ARG A 100 6.03 10.97 -3.66
N ILE A 101 6.32 11.94 -2.83
CA ILE A 101 5.36 12.46 -1.86
C ILE A 101 4.47 13.49 -2.59
N LEU A 102 3.15 13.40 -2.43
CA LEU A 102 2.16 14.32 -3.00
C LEU A 102 1.36 14.98 -1.86
N ARG A 103 1.12 16.30 -1.94
CA ARG A 103 0.16 16.93 -1.02
C ARG A 103 -1.24 16.40 -1.31
N ALA A 104 -2.12 16.27 -0.32
CA ALA A 104 -3.53 15.92 -0.58
C ALA A 104 -4.21 16.88 -1.57
N SER A 105 -3.87 18.17 -1.55
CA SER A 105 -4.42 19.14 -2.50
C SER A 105 -3.98 18.89 -3.95
N GLN A 106 -2.92 18.11 -4.14
CA GLN A 106 -2.36 17.70 -5.43
C GLN A 106 -2.76 16.27 -5.80
N ALA A 107 -3.21 15.45 -4.83
CA ALA A 107 -3.82 14.16 -5.09
C ALA A 107 -5.25 14.37 -5.67
N PRO A 108 -5.73 13.50 -6.57
CA PRO A 108 -7.13 13.50 -6.99
C PRO A 108 -8.05 13.50 -5.74
N MET A 109 -9.08 14.36 -5.72
CA MET A 109 -9.94 14.57 -4.54
C MET A 109 -10.62 13.30 -4.03
N GLU A 110 -10.77 12.28 -4.88
CA GLU A 110 -11.38 10.98 -4.55
C GLU A 110 -10.38 10.02 -3.89
N GLU A 111 -9.08 10.33 -3.90
CA GLU A 111 -8.00 9.41 -3.53
C GLU A 111 -7.10 9.95 -2.39
N ALA A 112 -7.31 11.16 -1.89
CA ALA A 112 -6.47 11.73 -0.83
C ALA A 112 -6.63 10.96 0.50
N ALA A 113 -5.66 10.08 0.78
CA ALA A 113 -5.58 9.21 1.94
C ALA A 113 -5.68 9.91 3.31
N HIS A 114 -6.22 9.17 4.28
CA HIS A 114 -6.78 9.66 5.54
C HIS A 114 -5.81 9.79 6.73
N SER A 115 -4.51 9.58 6.49
CA SER A 115 -3.50 9.31 7.52
C SER A 115 -3.07 10.50 8.39
N SER A 116 -3.04 11.72 7.85
CA SER A 116 -2.53 12.90 8.57
C SER A 116 -3.51 13.47 9.62
N LYS A 117 -4.62 12.77 9.87
CA LYS A 117 -5.60 13.12 10.92
C LYS A 117 -5.32 12.45 12.26
N ILE A 118 -4.32 11.57 12.31
CA ILE A 118 -3.98 10.78 13.50
C ILE A 118 -3.06 11.62 14.39
N GLU A 119 -3.68 12.43 15.26
CA GLU A 119 -2.97 13.26 16.26
C GLU A 119 -2.32 12.40 17.35
N PHE A 120 -2.94 11.26 17.66
CA PHE A 120 -2.51 10.35 18.73
C PHE A 120 -2.27 8.94 18.21
N TYR A 121 -1.41 8.19 18.86
CA TYR A 121 -1.20 6.75 18.61
C TYR A 121 -1.07 6.01 19.94
N PHE A 122 -1.24 4.69 19.92
CA PHE A 122 -0.95 3.79 21.04
C PHE A 122 0.48 3.29 20.93
N ASP A 123 1.28 3.41 21.97
CA ASP A 123 2.59 2.77 22.02
C ASP A 123 2.50 1.25 22.28
N GLU A 124 3.65 0.59 22.38
CA GLU A 124 3.77 -0.85 22.65
C GLU A 124 3.09 -1.31 23.96
N ASN A 125 2.84 -0.38 24.90
CA ASN A 125 2.14 -0.65 26.16
C ASN A 125 0.64 -0.33 26.09
N ASN A 126 0.15 0.03 24.90
CA ASN A 126 -1.19 0.56 24.66
C ASN A 126 -1.49 1.88 25.38
N GLU A 127 -0.45 2.67 25.69
CA GLU A 127 -0.62 4.03 26.21
C GLU A 127 -0.69 5.03 25.06
N VAL A 128 -1.50 6.07 25.23
CA VAL A 128 -1.71 7.08 24.19
C VAL A 128 -0.58 8.10 24.19
N GLN A 129 0.04 8.27 23.03
CA GLN A 129 1.13 9.20 22.76
C GLN A 129 0.73 10.20 21.64
N THR A 130 1.42 11.34 21.56
CA THR A 130 1.25 12.30 20.46
C THR A 130 2.08 11.89 19.26
N ASN A 131 1.48 11.83 18.08
CA ASN A 131 2.15 11.47 16.84
C ASN A 131 3.21 12.55 16.48
N PRO A 132 4.51 12.19 16.41
CA PRO A 132 5.57 13.14 16.09
C PRO A 132 5.48 13.68 14.65
N PHE A 133 4.84 12.94 13.74
CA PHE A 133 4.62 13.34 12.35
C PHE A 133 3.41 14.27 12.16
N TYR A 134 2.68 14.59 13.23
CA TYR A 134 1.56 15.53 13.19
C TYR A 134 2.01 17.01 13.09
N ALA A 135 3.31 17.28 13.18
CA ALA A 135 3.89 18.61 13.14
C ALA A 135 3.92 19.19 11.71
N ASN A 136 2.80 19.72 11.22
CA ASN A 136 2.66 20.74 10.14
C ASN A 136 1.19 20.89 9.70
N TYR A 137 0.27 21.12 10.64
CA TYR A 137 -1.16 21.34 10.35
C TYR A 137 -1.84 20.24 9.51
N GLY A 138 -1.32 19.01 9.53
CA GLY A 138 -1.95 17.88 8.85
C GLY A 138 -1.97 17.94 7.33
N GLU A 139 -1.06 18.70 6.68
CA GLU A 139 -0.90 18.60 5.21
C GLU A 139 -0.48 17.17 4.83
N TYR A 140 -1.44 16.47 4.24
CA TYR A 140 -1.38 15.06 3.90
C TYR A 140 -0.33 14.81 2.83
N ASN A 141 0.47 13.79 3.03
CA ASN A 141 1.46 13.34 2.07
C ASN A 141 1.10 11.91 1.65
N THR A 142 0.44 11.75 0.50
CA THR A 142 0.25 10.42 -0.11
C THR A 142 1.53 10.05 -0.85
N LEU A 143 1.91 8.78 -0.78
CA LEU A 143 3.02 8.26 -1.54
C LEU A 143 2.47 7.82 -2.90
N SER A 144 3.02 8.35 -3.97
CA SER A 144 2.84 7.83 -5.33
C SER A 144 4.10 7.13 -5.75
N GLN A 145 3.94 6.06 -6.53
CA GLN A 145 5.06 5.27 -7.03
C GLN A 145 4.82 4.76 -8.43
N GLY A 146 5.92 4.43 -9.11
CA GLY A 146 5.84 3.83 -10.43
C GLY A 146 7.20 3.62 -11.05
N ARG A 147 7.21 3.57 -12.39
CA ARG A 147 8.41 3.28 -13.19
C ARG A 147 8.70 4.37 -14.18
N VAL A 148 9.97 4.49 -14.53
CA VAL A 148 10.45 5.43 -15.55
C VAL A 148 10.53 4.72 -16.90
N VAL A 149 10.03 5.36 -17.94
CA VAL A 149 10.17 4.92 -19.33
C VAL A 149 10.83 6.03 -20.15
N GLU A 150 11.67 5.66 -21.11
CA GLU A 150 12.39 6.63 -21.94
C GLU A 150 11.84 6.65 -23.36
N LYS A 151 11.72 7.86 -23.92
CA LYS A 151 11.42 8.06 -25.34
C LYS A 151 12.02 9.37 -25.83
N ASN A 152 12.87 9.27 -26.85
CA ASN A 152 13.49 10.41 -27.54
C ASN A 152 14.28 11.35 -26.60
N GLY A 153 14.99 10.78 -25.63
CA GLY A 153 15.76 11.51 -24.62
C GLY A 153 14.93 12.15 -23.52
N ILE A 154 13.64 11.79 -23.41
CA ILE A 154 12.72 12.25 -22.36
C ILE A 154 12.33 11.05 -21.51
N TYR A 155 12.43 11.21 -20.18
CA TYR A 155 12.11 10.17 -19.21
C TYR A 155 10.73 10.44 -18.61
N PHE A 156 9.74 9.67 -18.99
CA PHE A 156 8.37 9.78 -18.48
C PHE A 156 8.22 8.95 -17.22
N LEU A 157 7.52 9.50 -16.23
CA LEU A 157 7.17 8.82 -15.00
C LEU A 157 5.79 8.17 -15.22
N VAL A 158 5.78 6.85 -15.24
CA VAL A 158 4.58 6.03 -15.39
C VAL A 158 4.06 5.70 -14.00
N PRO A 159 2.94 6.29 -13.57
CA PRO A 159 2.44 6.05 -12.23
C PRO A 159 1.73 4.70 -12.20
N LEU A 160 2.16 3.87 -11.26
CA LEU A 160 1.57 2.57 -11.00
C LEU A 160 0.68 2.60 -9.75
N SER A 161 0.77 3.66 -8.98
CA SER A 161 -0.18 3.95 -7.93
C SER A 161 -0.18 5.43 -7.64
N TYR A 162 -1.37 5.99 -7.51
CA TYR A 162 -1.58 7.41 -7.28
C TYR A 162 -1.86 7.71 -5.81
N SER A 163 -2.33 6.70 -5.07
CA SER A 163 -2.62 6.90 -3.67
C SER A 163 -2.33 5.71 -2.77
N SER A 164 -1.62 6.00 -1.69
CA SER A 164 -1.44 5.14 -0.54
C SER A 164 -2.19 5.71 0.66
N ASP A 165 -2.82 4.84 1.43
CA ASP A 165 -3.15 5.13 2.81
C ASP A 165 -1.91 5.00 3.70
N LEU A 166 -1.61 6.03 4.50
CA LEU A 166 -0.59 5.93 5.53
C LEU A 166 -1.19 5.46 6.86
N TYR A 167 -0.56 4.48 7.47
CA TYR A 167 -0.88 3.92 8.76
C TYR A 167 0.30 4.04 9.70
N LEU A 168 0.04 3.95 11.00
CA LEU A 168 1.08 3.77 12.01
C LEU A 168 1.04 2.34 12.50
N ASP A 169 2.22 1.72 12.62
CA ASP A 169 2.36 0.46 13.35
C ASP A 169 2.37 0.69 14.88
N ASP A 170 2.60 -0.35 15.65
CA ASP A 170 2.68 -0.31 17.13
C ASP A 170 3.89 0.49 17.66
N LYS A 171 4.83 0.86 16.79
CA LYS A 171 6.02 1.66 17.09
C LYS A 171 5.94 3.10 16.54
N ALA A 172 4.79 3.48 15.99
CA ALA A 172 4.58 4.74 15.28
C ALA A 172 5.44 4.90 14.02
N GLU A 173 5.84 3.79 13.38
CA GLU A 173 6.49 3.83 12.09
C GLU A 173 5.46 3.96 10.97
N ALA A 174 5.77 4.82 9.99
CA ALA A 174 4.93 5.09 8.83
C ALA A 174 4.86 3.87 7.91
N THR A 175 3.67 3.31 7.75
CA THR A 175 3.39 2.22 6.80
C THR A 175 2.45 2.71 5.71
N TYR A 176 2.94 2.79 4.48
CA TYR A 176 2.13 3.13 3.31
C TYR A 176 1.49 1.86 2.75
N VAL A 177 0.18 1.89 2.59
CA VAL A 177 -0.64 0.79 2.10
C VAL A 177 -1.34 1.24 0.84
N PHE A 178 -1.07 0.55 -0.27
CA PHE A 178 -1.75 0.81 -1.53
C PHE A 178 -2.85 -0.23 -1.71
N SER A 179 -4.09 0.25 -1.74
CA SER A 179 -5.29 -0.56 -1.98
C SER A 179 -5.92 -0.31 -3.35
N ASP A 180 -5.18 0.32 -4.27
CA ASP A 180 -5.66 0.65 -5.60
C ASP A 180 -6.15 -0.62 -6.33
N THR A 181 -7.47 -0.71 -6.46
CA THR A 181 -8.19 -1.79 -7.18
C THR A 181 -8.05 -1.68 -8.71
N LEU A 182 -7.28 -0.71 -9.19
CA LEU A 182 -7.32 -0.25 -10.58
C LEU A 182 -6.17 -0.73 -11.46
N GLN A 183 -5.25 -1.57 -11.00
CA GLN A 183 -4.12 -1.98 -11.83
C GLN A 183 -3.97 -3.49 -11.97
N ASP A 184 -4.64 -4.02 -13.02
CA ASP A 184 -4.38 -5.35 -13.57
C ASP A 184 -2.95 -5.41 -14.14
N LYS A 185 -2.26 -6.53 -13.91
CA LYS A 185 -0.95 -6.86 -14.48
C LYS A 185 -0.86 -6.55 -15.98
N ASP A 186 -1.88 -6.88 -16.76
CA ASP A 186 -1.90 -6.68 -18.22
C ASP A 186 -1.96 -5.20 -18.60
N GLU A 187 -2.70 -4.39 -17.84
CA GLU A 187 -2.78 -2.95 -18.04
C GLU A 187 -1.43 -2.27 -17.76
N ILE A 188 -0.81 -2.59 -16.62
CA ILE A 188 0.52 -2.08 -16.26
C ILE A 188 1.55 -2.47 -17.33
N SER A 189 1.59 -3.75 -17.70
CA SER A 189 2.50 -4.28 -18.72
C SER A 189 2.33 -3.57 -20.06
N SER A 190 1.08 -3.26 -20.43
CA SER A 190 0.75 -2.50 -21.64
C SER A 190 1.22 -1.04 -21.55
N LEU A 191 1.02 -0.37 -20.42
CA LEU A 191 1.40 1.03 -20.19
C LEU A 191 2.91 1.23 -20.24
N LEU A 192 3.67 0.32 -19.63
CA LEU A 192 5.14 0.34 -19.61
C LEU A 192 5.77 0.08 -20.99
N LYS A 193 5.06 -0.62 -21.89
CA LYS A 193 5.52 -0.91 -23.26
C LYS A 193 5.16 0.18 -24.26
N ASP A 194 4.05 0.88 -24.04
CA ASP A 194 3.55 1.89 -24.97
C ASP A 194 3.30 3.23 -24.27
N THR A 195 4.32 4.08 -24.28
CA THR A 195 4.28 5.40 -23.65
C THR A 195 3.29 6.35 -24.31
N SER A 196 2.74 6.03 -25.48
CA SER A 196 1.69 6.86 -26.10
C SER A 196 0.34 6.76 -25.37
N LYS A 197 0.20 5.78 -24.47
CA LYS A 197 -0.98 5.58 -23.63
C LYS A 197 -0.95 6.40 -22.34
N LEU A 198 0.13 7.12 -22.07
CA LEU A 198 0.24 7.97 -20.88
C LEU A 198 -0.59 9.24 -21.08
N ASN A 199 -1.60 9.43 -20.22
CA ASN A 199 -2.40 10.66 -20.16
C ASN A 199 -1.80 11.68 -19.19
N GLU A 200 -0.88 11.25 -18.33
CA GLU A 200 -0.19 12.07 -17.34
C GLU A 200 1.29 12.21 -17.71
N TYR A 201 1.78 13.45 -17.63
CA TYR A 201 3.07 13.84 -18.20
C TYR A 201 3.99 14.41 -17.14
N SER A 202 4.13 13.72 -16.01
CA SER A 202 5.31 13.94 -15.20
C SER A 202 6.52 13.38 -15.95
N PHE A 203 7.54 14.20 -16.22
CA PHE A 203 8.72 13.77 -16.96
C PHE A 203 10.00 14.47 -16.50
N ILE A 204 11.14 13.86 -16.79
CA ILE A 204 12.45 14.48 -16.66
C ILE A 204 13.02 14.71 -18.06
N LYS A 205 13.44 15.96 -18.30
CA LYS A 205 14.08 16.38 -19.55
C LYS A 205 15.25 17.30 -19.22
N ASN A 206 16.41 17.00 -19.81
CA ASN A 206 17.64 17.76 -19.59
C ASN A 206 18.02 17.90 -18.09
N GLY A 207 17.69 16.89 -17.27
CA GLY A 207 17.98 16.90 -15.84
C GLY A 207 17.01 17.72 -14.98
N SER A 208 15.95 18.29 -15.55
CA SER A 208 14.87 18.98 -14.81
C SER A 208 13.61 18.13 -14.79
N PHE A 209 12.94 18.09 -13.65
CA PHE A 209 11.65 17.42 -13.46
C PHE A 209 10.50 18.37 -13.79
N PHE A 210 9.52 17.90 -14.54
CA PHE A 210 8.30 18.63 -14.87
C PHE A 210 7.12 17.77 -14.42
N ASN A 211 6.22 18.37 -13.65
CA ASN A 211 4.96 17.81 -13.20
C ASN A 211 3.93 17.74 -14.34
N SER A 212 4.02 18.62 -15.34
CA SER A 212 3.17 18.58 -16.54
C SER A 212 3.84 19.14 -17.79
N VAL A 213 3.28 18.87 -18.97
CA VAL A 213 3.75 19.44 -20.26
C VAL A 213 3.61 20.95 -20.38
N ASN A 214 2.73 21.57 -19.59
CA ASN A 214 2.43 23.00 -19.67
C ASN A 214 3.16 23.83 -18.60
N GLU A 215 3.96 23.17 -17.76
CA GLU A 215 4.67 23.82 -16.66
C GLU A 215 5.80 24.73 -17.17
N GLU A 216 5.96 25.88 -16.53
CA GLU A 216 7.04 26.81 -16.84
C GLU A 216 8.39 26.25 -16.34
N THR A 217 9.49 26.62 -17.01
CA THR A 217 10.81 26.01 -16.73
C THR A 217 11.37 26.40 -15.35
N ASP A 218 10.97 27.55 -14.82
CA ASP A 218 11.32 28.01 -13.49
C ASP A 218 10.48 27.37 -12.37
N GLU A 219 9.35 26.75 -12.72
CA GLU A 219 8.57 25.88 -11.82
C GLU A 219 9.07 24.42 -11.81
N ALA A 220 9.93 24.06 -12.77
CA ALA A 220 10.49 22.72 -12.89
C ALA A 220 11.30 22.32 -11.65
N GLY A 221 11.14 21.06 -11.24
CA GLY A 221 11.87 20.46 -10.15
C GLY A 221 13.36 20.36 -10.43
N ILE A 222 14.15 20.74 -9.42
CA ILE A 222 15.61 20.73 -9.48
C ILE A 222 16.17 19.61 -8.62
N LYS A 223 17.27 19.02 -9.08
CA LYS A 223 17.98 17.99 -8.33
C LYS A 223 18.60 18.59 -7.07
N LYS A 224 18.44 17.91 -5.93
CA LYS A 224 18.90 18.34 -4.60
C LYS A 224 19.63 17.21 -3.89
N SER A 225 20.38 17.58 -2.85
CA SER A 225 20.80 16.63 -1.83
C SER A 225 19.57 16.17 -1.04
N GLY A 226 19.43 14.87 -0.81
CA GLY A 226 18.30 14.32 -0.08
C GLY A 226 18.15 14.88 1.33
N ASN A 227 16.90 15.09 1.73
CA ASN A 227 16.54 15.34 3.12
C ASN A 227 16.39 13.99 3.82
N SER A 228 17.20 13.73 4.86
CA SER A 228 17.21 12.42 5.56
C SER A 228 15.84 12.01 6.09
N ASP A 229 15.04 12.95 6.55
CA ASP A 229 13.73 12.67 7.15
C ASP A 229 12.72 12.24 6.08
N LEU A 230 12.79 12.86 4.90
CA LEU A 230 11.92 12.53 3.76
C LEU A 230 12.44 11.33 2.97
N GLU A 231 13.75 11.12 2.89
CA GLU A 231 14.34 9.96 2.22
C GLU A 231 13.92 8.65 2.87
N ASN A 232 13.87 8.59 4.20
CA ASN A 232 13.38 7.40 4.90
C ASN A 232 11.93 7.06 4.51
N LEU A 233 11.08 8.07 4.33
CA LEU A 233 9.70 7.88 3.87
C LEU A 233 9.66 7.38 2.41
N LEU A 234 10.47 7.98 1.54
CA LEU A 234 10.55 7.62 0.11
C LEU A 234 11.13 6.23 -0.12
N ASP A 235 12.03 5.77 0.75
CA ASP A 235 12.67 4.44 0.71
C ASP A 235 11.83 3.34 1.39
N SER A 236 10.70 3.71 1.99
CA SER A 236 9.79 2.75 2.63
C SER A 236 9.33 1.68 1.64
N LYS A 237 9.20 0.45 2.12
CA LYS A 237 8.57 -0.64 1.37
C LYS A 237 7.08 -0.58 1.66
N PRO A 238 6.25 -0.23 0.67
CA PRO A 238 4.83 -0.18 0.93
C PRO A 238 4.21 -1.57 0.94
N LEU A 239 3.09 -1.70 1.63
CA LEU A 239 2.26 -2.88 1.54
C LEU A 239 1.30 -2.74 0.37
N LEU A 240 1.36 -3.68 -0.58
CA LEU A 240 0.50 -3.69 -1.76
C LEU A 240 -0.62 -4.70 -1.55
N LEU A 241 -1.86 -4.21 -1.57
CA LEU A 241 -3.06 -5.01 -1.40
C LEU A 241 -3.86 -4.98 -2.69
N HIS A 242 -3.73 -6.02 -3.49
CA HIS A 242 -4.57 -6.22 -4.66
C HIS A 242 -5.72 -7.16 -4.31
N ASP A 243 -6.97 -6.70 -4.45
CA ASP A 243 -8.21 -7.44 -4.18
C ASP A 243 -8.30 -8.12 -2.80
N LYS A 244 -7.46 -7.70 -1.85
CA LYS A 244 -7.40 -8.23 -0.48
C LYS A 244 -7.72 -7.14 0.54
N PRO A 245 -8.47 -7.46 1.60
CA PRO A 245 -8.61 -6.54 2.73
C PRO A 245 -7.23 -6.32 3.38
N PHE A 246 -6.99 -5.10 3.85
CA PHE A 246 -5.80 -4.83 4.65
C PHE A 246 -5.88 -5.56 5.97
N PRO A 247 -4.94 -6.47 6.29
CA PRO A 247 -4.93 -7.12 7.57
C PRO A 247 -4.65 -6.09 8.67
N ILE A 248 -5.48 -6.09 9.70
CA ILE A 248 -5.27 -5.21 10.85
C ILE A 248 -4.49 -5.99 11.90
N THR A 249 -3.21 -5.68 11.97
CA THR A 249 -2.23 -6.36 12.83
C THR A 249 -1.87 -5.56 14.07
N THR A 250 -2.27 -4.29 14.16
CA THR A 250 -2.04 -3.44 15.31
C THR A 250 -3.27 -2.60 15.64
N ILE A 251 -3.37 -2.13 16.89
CA ILE A 251 -4.43 -1.21 17.32
C ILE A 251 -4.35 0.15 16.62
N ASN A 252 -3.15 0.61 16.27
CA ASN A 252 -2.94 1.86 15.52
C ASN A 252 -3.49 1.76 14.10
N GLN A 253 -3.31 0.62 13.43
CA GLN A 253 -3.92 0.36 12.14
C GLN A 253 -5.45 0.36 12.21
N LEU A 254 -6.04 -0.25 13.25
CA LEU A 254 -7.49 -0.22 13.50
C LEU A 254 -8.01 1.21 13.70
N TYR A 255 -7.32 1.99 14.55
CA TYR A 255 -7.67 3.38 14.82
C TYR A 255 -7.62 4.23 13.55
N SER A 256 -6.54 4.11 12.78
CA SER A 256 -6.34 4.81 11.51
C SER A 256 -7.43 4.52 10.48
N ARG A 257 -7.90 3.28 10.37
CA ARG A 257 -8.99 2.87 9.45
C ARG A 257 -10.32 3.54 9.76
N ARG A 258 -10.54 3.99 11.01
CA ARG A 258 -11.76 4.66 11.44
C ARG A 258 -11.59 6.17 11.36
N ASN A 259 -11.49 6.66 10.11
CA ASN A 259 -11.31 8.06 9.74
C ASN A 259 -12.04 9.08 10.65
N ASN A 260 -11.42 10.25 10.87
CA ASN A 260 -12.01 11.42 11.54
C ASN A 260 -12.40 11.25 13.01
N ILE A 261 -11.78 10.32 13.74
CA ILE A 261 -11.98 10.20 15.18
C ILE A 261 -11.06 11.20 15.90
N ASN A 262 -11.56 12.42 16.11
CA ASN A 262 -10.98 13.39 17.05
C ASN A 262 -11.65 13.22 18.42
N VAL A 263 -10.88 12.77 19.42
CA VAL A 263 -11.44 12.31 20.69
C VAL A 263 -10.61 12.76 21.88
N SER A 264 -11.30 13.04 22.99
CA SER A 264 -10.68 13.46 24.25
C SER A 264 -10.27 12.31 25.16
N LYS A 265 -10.76 11.09 24.89
CA LYS A 265 -10.46 9.88 25.67
C LYS A 265 -10.34 8.72 24.70
N LEU A 266 -9.11 8.31 24.42
CA LEU A 266 -8.80 7.13 23.61
C LEU A 266 -8.22 6.06 24.55
N VAL A 267 -8.77 4.84 24.53
CA VAL A 267 -8.36 3.76 25.43
C VAL A 267 -8.36 2.44 24.68
N ALA A 268 -7.28 1.66 24.78
CA ALA A 268 -7.22 0.31 24.25
C ALA A 268 -8.07 -0.66 25.08
N LEU A 269 -8.72 -1.62 24.42
CA LEU A 269 -9.41 -2.70 25.12
C LEU A 269 -8.43 -3.74 25.61
N THR A 270 -8.62 -4.18 26.85
CA THR A 270 -7.87 -5.32 27.41
C THR A 270 -8.34 -6.64 26.77
N PRO A 271 -7.52 -7.70 26.83
CA PRO A 271 -7.92 -9.03 26.36
C PRO A 271 -9.21 -9.54 27.02
N ILE A 272 -9.44 -9.19 28.29
CA ILE A 272 -10.65 -9.58 29.03
C ILE A 272 -11.88 -8.85 28.48
N GLU A 273 -11.76 -7.55 28.20
CA GLU A 273 -12.83 -6.78 27.55
C GLU A 273 -13.13 -7.33 26.15
N LEU A 274 -12.11 -7.63 25.34
CA LEU A 274 -12.28 -8.24 24.02
C LEU A 274 -12.99 -9.60 24.08
N ASP A 275 -12.57 -10.49 25.00
CA ASP A 275 -13.17 -11.82 25.17
C ASP A 275 -14.63 -11.77 25.68
N SER A 276 -15.08 -10.63 26.21
CA SER A 276 -16.45 -10.40 26.69
C SER A 276 -17.42 -9.81 25.65
N ILE A 277 -16.91 -9.47 24.46
CA ILE A 277 -17.74 -8.97 23.36
C ILE A 277 -18.27 -10.18 22.59
N ASP A 278 -19.60 -10.34 22.58
CA ASP A 278 -20.26 -11.40 21.83
C ASP A 278 -20.56 -10.96 20.40
N PHE A 279 -20.41 -11.85 19.43
CA PHE A 279 -20.85 -11.59 18.05
C PHE A 279 -22.36 -11.82 17.92
N ASP A 280 -23.04 -10.87 17.28
CA ASP A 280 -24.44 -11.06 16.94
C ASP A 280 -24.61 -12.26 16.00
N LYS A 281 -25.69 -13.02 16.22
CA LYS A 281 -25.96 -14.37 15.67
C LYS A 281 -25.88 -14.48 14.12
N ILE A 282 -25.76 -13.37 13.39
CA ILE A 282 -25.77 -13.30 11.92
C ILE A 282 -24.35 -13.36 11.31
N SER A 283 -23.26 -13.15 12.08
CA SER A 283 -21.88 -13.21 11.54
C SER A 283 -21.10 -14.48 11.92
N ARG A 284 -21.79 -15.52 12.41
CA ARG A 284 -21.13 -16.68 13.01
C ARG A 284 -20.67 -17.68 11.95
N ASP A 285 -19.51 -17.41 11.35
CA ASP A 285 -18.74 -18.45 10.67
C ASP A 285 -17.34 -18.69 11.25
N SER A 286 -16.86 -17.93 12.24
CA SER A 286 -15.54 -18.23 12.82
C SER A 286 -15.54 -18.28 14.35
N LYS A 287 -14.75 -19.24 14.86
CA LYS A 287 -14.33 -19.32 16.26
C LYS A 287 -13.23 -18.28 16.57
N GLU A 288 -13.11 -17.24 15.75
CA GLU A 288 -11.99 -16.30 15.82
C GLU A 288 -12.23 -15.29 16.92
N LYS A 289 -11.20 -15.14 17.77
CA LYS A 289 -11.19 -14.17 18.85
C LYS A 289 -10.85 -12.80 18.27
N LEU A 290 -11.53 -11.76 18.75
CA LEU A 290 -11.12 -10.38 18.52
C LEU A 290 -9.68 -10.21 19.01
N LYS A 291 -8.84 -9.59 18.17
CA LYS A 291 -7.41 -9.39 18.42
C LYS A 291 -7.12 -8.01 19.00
N PHE A 292 -7.75 -6.98 18.43
CA PHE A 292 -7.54 -5.58 18.84
C PHE A 292 -8.87 -4.87 18.99
N GLY A 293 -8.89 -3.86 19.85
CA GLY A 293 -10.00 -2.94 19.93
C GLY A 293 -9.65 -1.71 20.75
N PHE A 294 -10.38 -0.64 20.49
CA PHE A 294 -10.27 0.59 21.26
C PHE A 294 -11.66 1.16 21.53
N LYS A 295 -11.78 1.87 22.64
CA LYS A 295 -12.93 2.68 22.99
C LYS A 295 -12.55 4.15 22.99
N TYR A 296 -13.50 4.98 22.60
CA TYR A 296 -13.37 6.42 22.76
C TYR A 296 -14.68 7.10 23.13
N SER A 297 -14.55 8.23 23.81
CA SER A 297 -15.68 9.06 24.16
C SER A 297 -15.84 10.21 23.17
N THR A 298 -17.05 10.34 22.61
CA THR A 298 -17.50 11.61 22.01
C THR A 298 -18.19 12.46 23.06
N SER A 299 -18.62 13.68 22.71
CA SER A 299 -19.43 14.51 23.60
C SER A 299 -20.82 13.92 23.93
N VAL A 300 -21.25 12.87 23.23
CA VAL A 300 -22.63 12.35 23.29
C VAL A 300 -22.69 10.88 23.69
N ILE A 301 -21.80 10.04 23.15
CA ILE A 301 -21.76 8.59 23.39
C ILE A 301 -20.32 8.07 23.37
N ASP A 302 -20.08 6.99 24.12
CA ASP A 302 -18.90 6.16 23.96
C ASP A 302 -19.07 5.27 22.72
N LYS A 303 -17.98 5.09 21.97
CA LYS A 303 -17.92 4.23 20.79
C LYS A 303 -16.79 3.24 20.96
N ILE A 304 -17.02 2.02 20.49
CA ILE A 304 -16.08 0.91 20.61
C ILE A 304 -15.91 0.28 19.23
N PHE A 305 -14.66 0.07 18.84
CA PHE A 305 -14.28 -0.64 17.62
C PHE A 305 -13.39 -1.81 17.97
N ALA A 306 -13.59 -2.94 17.29
CA ALA A 306 -12.77 -4.13 17.44
C ALA A 306 -12.52 -4.80 16.09
N THR A 307 -11.54 -5.70 16.04
CA THR A 307 -11.22 -6.51 14.86
C THR A 307 -10.71 -7.88 15.25
N ASP A 308 -11.01 -8.88 14.43
CA ASP A 308 -10.39 -10.22 14.44
C ASP A 308 -9.11 -10.27 13.58
N GLY A 309 -8.75 -9.17 12.92
CA GLY A 309 -7.65 -9.03 11.98
C GLY A 309 -8.08 -8.96 10.52
N ASP A 310 -9.29 -9.44 10.20
CA ASP A 310 -9.81 -9.52 8.83
C ASP A 310 -10.98 -8.55 8.62
N TYR A 311 -11.80 -8.34 9.65
CA TYR A 311 -12.95 -7.46 9.63
C TYR A 311 -12.93 -6.47 10.78
N ILE A 312 -13.52 -5.30 10.55
CA ILE A 312 -13.77 -4.30 11.58
C ILE A 312 -15.22 -4.42 12.06
N TYR A 313 -15.39 -4.35 13.37
CA TYR A 313 -16.66 -4.46 14.06
C TYR A 313 -16.97 -3.19 14.83
N ASP A 314 -18.22 -2.75 14.73
CA ASP A 314 -18.78 -1.75 15.62
C ASP A 314 -19.35 -2.49 16.83
N VAL A 315 -19.00 -2.05 18.03
CA VAL A 315 -19.44 -2.69 19.27
C VAL A 315 -20.44 -1.78 19.97
N SER A 316 -21.61 -2.33 20.26
CA SER A 316 -22.70 -1.68 21.00
C SER A 316 -22.88 -2.35 22.35
N GLU A 317 -23.43 -1.63 23.32
CA GLU A 317 -23.74 -2.16 24.66
C GLU A 317 -25.25 -2.06 24.90
N ASP A 318 -25.85 -3.17 25.33
CA ASP A 318 -27.26 -3.22 25.73
C ASP A 318 -27.46 -4.02 27.04
N GLN A 319 -28.71 -4.40 27.36
CA GLN A 319 -29.03 -5.13 28.59
C GLN A 319 -28.47 -6.56 28.66
N LEU A 320 -28.03 -7.12 27.53
CA LEU A 320 -27.47 -8.46 27.40
C LEU A 320 -25.94 -8.47 27.39
N GLY A 321 -25.31 -7.32 27.16
CA GLY A 321 -23.86 -7.14 27.21
C GLY A 321 -23.33 -6.31 26.05
N MET A 322 -22.06 -6.50 25.72
CA MET A 322 -21.43 -5.89 24.55
C MET A 322 -21.57 -6.81 23.34
N HIS A 323 -22.03 -6.24 22.23
CA HIS A 323 -22.32 -6.97 21.00
C HIS A 323 -21.60 -6.34 19.81
N ALA A 324 -20.84 -7.17 19.09
CA ALA A 324 -20.16 -6.80 17.85
C ALA A 324 -21.07 -7.06 16.64
N GLU A 325 -21.32 -6.01 15.87
CA GLU A 325 -21.97 -6.12 14.56
C GLU A 325 -20.92 -5.96 13.46
N ARG A 326 -20.87 -6.92 12.54
CA ARG A 326 -19.98 -6.83 11.37
C ARG A 326 -20.44 -5.65 10.52
N GLN A 327 -19.55 -4.69 10.30
CA GLN A 327 -19.78 -3.74 9.24
C GLN A 327 -19.53 -4.41 7.89
N SER A 328 -20.60 -4.75 7.18
CA SER A 328 -20.50 -4.99 5.75
C SER A 328 -20.25 -3.65 5.07
N VAL A 329 -19.06 -3.52 4.47
CA VAL A 329 -18.58 -2.41 3.63
C VAL A 329 -17.78 -1.34 4.38
N ILE A 330 -16.46 -1.51 4.39
CA ILE A 330 -15.55 -0.36 4.28
C ILE A 330 -15.90 0.28 2.92
N PRO A 331 -16.27 1.58 2.85
CA PRO A 331 -16.48 2.22 1.56
C PRO A 331 -15.24 1.98 0.70
N LYS A 332 -15.47 1.43 -0.50
CA LYS A 332 -14.43 1.33 -1.52
C LYS A 332 -13.89 2.70 -1.88
#